data_AF-A0A0U4AZC0-F1
#
_entry.id   AF-A0A0U4AZC0-F1
#
_cell.length_a   1.000
_cell.length_b   1.000
_cell.length_c   1.000
_cell.angle_alpha   90.00
_cell.angle_beta   90.00
_cell.angle_gamma   90.00
#
_symmetry.space_group_name_H-M   'P 1'
#
loop_
_entity.id
_entity.type
_entity.pdbx_description
1 polymer ?
#
loop_
_entity_poly.entity_id
_entity_poly.type
_entity_poly.pdbx_seq_one_letter_code
_entity_poly.pdbx_strand_id
1 'polypeptide(L)'
;MHSLLPGPKGWKFVEVDYGQAMQHYSGFGKDIFKHLEQHIPGVILAFRFFCSTASQKVDLYAVYEKEDLSFAIQLDPDCEVICFWNLQGLHHEIGTWALEPYAEAIQFIEGLLV
;
A
#
# COMPACT_ATOMS: atom_id res chain seq x y z
N MET A 1 -13.59 -12.14 10.35
CA MET A 1 -12.83 -11.09 9.64
C MET A 1 -11.74 -10.60 10.57
N HIS A 2 -10.50 -11.04 10.36
CA HIS A 2 -9.34 -10.37 10.96
C HIS A 2 -8.99 -9.21 10.03
N SER A 3 -9.27 -7.99 10.49
CA SER A 3 -8.84 -6.76 9.83
C SER A 3 -7.32 -6.83 9.65
N LEU A 4 -6.82 -6.52 8.45
CA LEU A 4 -5.38 -6.41 8.16
C LEU A 4 -4.65 -5.42 9.08
N LEU A 5 -5.40 -4.57 9.78
CA LEU A 5 -4.90 -3.71 10.85
C LEU A 5 -5.39 -4.21 12.22
N PRO A 6 -4.52 -4.22 13.26
CA PRO A 6 -3.44 -3.26 13.43
C PRO A 6 -2.07 -3.93 13.37
N GLY A 7 -1.07 -3.16 12.95
CA GLY A 7 0.35 -3.49 13.19
C GLY A 7 0.66 -3.72 14.68
N PRO A 8 1.93 -3.64 15.10
CA PRO A 8 2.34 -3.92 16.48
C PRO A 8 1.42 -3.26 17.51
N LYS A 9 1.11 -3.99 18.60
CA LYS A 9 0.20 -3.56 19.67
C LYS A 9 0.49 -2.12 20.09
N GLY A 10 -0.45 -1.21 19.87
CA GLY A 10 -0.33 0.22 20.20
C GLY A 10 -0.27 1.17 18.98
N TRP A 11 -0.14 0.63 17.77
CA TRP A 11 -0.28 1.43 16.56
C TRP A 11 -1.71 1.92 16.40
N LYS A 12 -1.85 3.21 16.08
CA LYS A 12 -3.13 3.88 15.90
C LYS A 12 -3.18 4.44 14.50
N PHE A 13 -4.16 4.03 13.72
CA PHE A 13 -4.35 4.48 12.35
C PHE A 13 -5.60 5.36 12.24
N VAL A 14 -5.57 6.30 11.31
CA VAL A 14 -6.74 7.03 10.86
C VAL A 14 -6.98 6.69 9.40
N GLU A 15 -8.21 6.30 9.06
CA GLU A 15 -8.62 6.12 7.68
C GLU A 15 -8.75 7.50 7.01
N VAL A 16 -8.22 7.61 5.81
CA VAL A 16 -8.23 8.83 4.99
C VAL A 16 -8.74 8.49 3.59
N ASP A 17 -9.26 9.49 2.88
CA ASP A 17 -9.57 9.29 1.47
C ASP A 17 -8.29 9.29 0.61
N TYR A 18 -8.40 8.83 -0.64
CA TYR A 18 -7.27 8.76 -1.57
C TYR A 18 -6.62 10.14 -1.81
N GLY A 19 -7.41 11.21 -1.92
CA GLY A 19 -6.90 12.55 -2.14
C GLY A 19 -6.07 13.05 -0.95
N GLN A 20 -6.55 12.81 0.27
CA GLN A 20 -5.83 13.11 1.51
C GLN A 20 -4.54 12.29 1.63
N ALA A 21 -4.59 10.99 1.33
CA ALA A 21 -3.43 10.11 1.31
C ALA A 21 -2.33 10.63 0.38
N MET A 22 -2.69 11.03 -0.85
CA MET A 22 -1.74 11.53 -1.84
C MET A 22 -1.22 12.95 -1.53
N GLN A 23 -1.96 13.75 -0.76
CA GLN A 23 -1.47 15.03 -0.24
C GLN A 23 -0.49 14.84 0.92
N HIS A 24 -0.68 13.78 1.71
CA HIS A 24 0.14 13.48 2.88
C HIS A 24 1.50 12.88 2.51
N TYR A 25 1.51 11.98 1.52
CA TYR A 25 2.70 11.22 1.15
C TYR A 25 3.47 11.86 -0.01
N SER A 26 4.80 12.01 0.13
CA SER A 26 5.65 12.65 -0.89
C SER A 26 6.90 11.86 -1.28
N GLY A 27 7.12 10.69 -0.69
CA GLY A 27 8.31 9.86 -0.89
C GLY A 27 8.28 8.97 -2.14
N PHE A 28 9.18 7.99 -2.17
CA PHE A 28 9.24 6.97 -3.22
C PHE A 28 7.94 6.17 -3.29
N GLY A 29 7.51 5.76 -4.49
CA GLY A 29 6.27 5.01 -4.66
C GLY A 29 5.00 5.87 -4.63
N LYS A 30 5.06 7.20 -4.46
CA LYS A 30 3.88 8.09 -4.42
C LYS A 30 2.94 7.96 -5.62
N ASP A 31 3.48 7.60 -6.78
CA ASP A 31 2.74 7.49 -8.03
C ASP A 31 2.18 6.07 -8.26
N ILE A 32 2.40 5.10 -7.34
CA ILE A 32 2.01 3.70 -7.55
C ILE A 32 0.51 3.55 -7.79
N PHE A 33 -0.31 4.27 -7.03
CA PHE A 33 -1.76 4.22 -7.15
C PHE A 33 -2.27 4.83 -8.45
N LYS A 34 -1.62 5.90 -8.92
CA LYS A 34 -1.90 6.47 -10.24
C LYS A 34 -1.56 5.46 -11.34
N HIS A 35 -0.42 4.78 -11.24
CA HIS A 35 -0.03 3.78 -12.22
C HIS A 35 -0.93 2.53 -12.17
N LEU A 36 -1.34 2.11 -10.99
CA LEU A 36 -2.32 1.02 -10.81
C LEU A 36 -3.65 1.33 -11.47
N GLU A 37 -4.21 2.53 -11.26
CA GLU A 37 -5.48 2.94 -11.87
C GLU A 37 -5.39 2.99 -13.40
N GLN A 38 -4.20 3.26 -13.96
CA GLN A 38 -3.96 3.23 -15.41
C GLN A 38 -3.96 1.81 -15.98
N HIS A 39 -3.49 0.82 -15.22
CA HIS A 39 -3.40 -0.58 -15.67
C HIS A 39 -4.67 -1.39 -15.34
N ILE A 40 -5.27 -1.11 -14.19
CA ILE A 40 -6.47 -1.75 -13.67
C ILE A 40 -7.50 -0.67 -13.30
N PRO A 41 -8.29 -0.17 -14.27
CA PRO A 41 -9.25 0.89 -14.02
C PRO A 41 -10.26 0.53 -12.93
N GLY A 42 -10.47 1.44 -11.97
CA GLY A 42 -11.36 1.28 -10.83
C GLY A 42 -10.75 0.56 -9.63
N VAL A 43 -9.50 0.09 -9.70
CA VAL A 43 -8.85 -0.64 -8.61
C VAL A 43 -8.70 0.22 -7.35
N ILE A 44 -8.54 1.54 -7.49
CA ILE A 44 -8.39 2.45 -6.34
C ILE A 44 -9.62 2.46 -5.43
N LEU A 45 -10.82 2.20 -5.99
CA LEU A 45 -12.05 2.11 -5.19
C LEU A 45 -12.09 0.87 -4.28
N ALA A 46 -11.22 -0.13 -4.54
CA ALA A 46 -11.10 -1.32 -3.70
C ALA A 46 -10.07 -1.14 -2.57
N PHE A 47 -9.30 -0.05 -2.56
CA PHE A 47 -8.34 0.25 -1.51
C PHE A 47 -8.95 1.16 -0.43
N ARG A 48 -8.62 0.87 0.81
CA ARG A 48 -8.82 1.76 1.97
C ARG A 48 -7.47 2.33 2.40
N PHE A 49 -7.39 3.63 2.61
CA PHE A 49 -6.12 4.31 2.89
C PHE A 49 -6.04 4.71 4.36
N PHE A 50 -4.86 4.57 4.95
CA PHE A 50 -4.62 4.85 6.35
C PHE A 50 -3.28 5.55 6.55
N CYS A 51 -3.26 6.51 7.46
CA CYS A 51 -2.04 7.10 8.00
C CYS A 51 -1.90 6.71 9.46
N SER A 52 -0.67 6.47 9.91
CA SER A 52 -0.42 6.25 11.33
C SER A 52 -0.44 7.57 12.10
N THR A 53 -1.01 7.55 13.30
CA THR A 53 -1.17 8.73 14.19
C THR A 53 -0.22 8.70 15.39
N ALA A 54 0.45 7.57 15.63
CA ALA A 54 1.31 7.35 16.80
C ALA A 54 2.79 7.24 16.42
N SER A 55 3.12 6.28 15.54
CA SER A 55 4.48 5.96 15.09
C SER A 55 4.54 6.08 13.57
N GLN A 56 5.68 6.45 12.95
CA GLN A 56 5.78 6.52 11.48
C GLN A 56 4.63 7.34 10.86
N LYS A 57 4.43 8.56 11.37
CA LYS A 57 3.24 9.39 11.06
C LYS A 57 3.14 9.81 9.58
N VAL A 58 4.22 9.63 8.84
CA VAL A 58 4.37 10.00 7.44
C VAL A 58 4.21 8.81 6.51
N ASP A 59 4.18 7.59 7.05
CA ASP A 59 3.89 6.39 6.28
C ASP A 59 2.45 6.40 5.79
N LEU A 60 2.28 5.89 4.58
CA LEU A 60 0.99 5.63 3.98
C LEU A 60 0.77 4.12 3.89
N TYR A 61 -0.42 3.69 4.28
CA TYR A 61 -0.87 2.30 4.17
C TYR A 61 -2.11 2.28 3.28
N ALA A 62 -2.12 1.43 2.26
CA ALA A 62 -3.31 1.14 1.47
C ALA A 62 -3.65 -0.35 1.60
N VAL A 63 -4.86 -0.64 2.05
CA VAL A 63 -5.33 -1.99 2.33
C VAL A 63 -6.34 -2.40 1.28
N TYR A 64 -6.06 -3.52 0.61
CA TYR A 64 -7.01 -4.22 -0.26
C TYR A 64 -7.62 -5.38 0.53
N GLU A 65 -8.94 -5.43 0.59
CA GLU A 65 -9.69 -6.53 1.20
C GLU A 65 -10.88 -6.87 0.29
N LYS A 66 -10.83 -8.03 -0.37
CA LYS A 66 -11.94 -8.55 -1.17
C LYS A 66 -11.99 -10.07 -1.07
N GLU A 67 -13.12 -10.58 -0.58
CA GLU A 67 -13.38 -12.02 -0.44
C GLU A 67 -12.23 -12.73 0.30
N ASP A 68 -11.51 -13.63 -0.37
CA ASP A 68 -10.42 -14.44 0.18
C ASP A 68 -9.04 -13.80 0.00
N LEU A 69 -8.95 -12.63 -0.64
CA LEU A 69 -7.70 -11.90 -0.86
C LEU A 69 -7.64 -10.65 0.02
N SER A 70 -6.55 -10.55 0.76
CA SER A 70 -6.24 -9.39 1.59
C SER A 70 -4.75 -9.10 1.54
N PHE A 71 -4.36 -7.86 1.23
CA PHE A 71 -2.98 -7.40 1.36
C PHE A 71 -2.92 -5.89 1.61
N ALA A 72 -1.78 -5.44 2.14
CA ALA A 72 -1.48 -4.03 2.34
C ALA A 72 -0.30 -3.62 1.46
N ILE A 73 -0.34 -2.38 0.99
CA ILE A 73 0.78 -1.64 0.41
C ILE A 73 1.21 -0.64 1.48
N GLN A 74 2.49 -0.67 1.87
CA GLN A 74 3.08 0.32 2.76
C GLN A 74 4.12 1.13 2.00
N LEU A 75 4.03 2.46 2.16
CA LEU A 75 4.99 3.41 1.65
C LEU A 75 5.56 4.21 2.83
N ASP A 76 6.87 4.17 3.01
CA ASP A 76 7.61 4.94 4.01
C ASP A 76 8.44 5.99 3.25
N PRO A 77 8.28 7.30 3.53
CA PRO A 77 8.94 8.34 2.74
C PRO A 77 10.45 8.41 2.94
N ASP A 78 10.97 7.83 4.02
CA ASP A 78 12.40 7.74 4.30
C ASP A 78 13.02 6.46 3.70
N CYS A 79 12.21 5.60 3.06
CA CYS A 79 12.63 4.38 2.40
C CYS A 79 12.26 4.37 0.91
N GLU A 80 13.20 3.97 0.06
CA GLU A 80 12.96 3.85 -1.39
C GLU A 80 12.40 2.48 -1.77
N VAL A 81 11.34 2.04 -1.06
CA VAL A 81 10.73 0.71 -1.19
C VAL A 81 9.20 0.79 -1.17
N ILE A 82 8.56 0.03 -2.04
CA ILE A 82 7.13 -0.29 -1.99
C ILE A 82 7.00 -1.66 -1.32
N CYS A 83 6.42 -1.70 -0.13
CA CYS A 83 6.26 -2.94 0.64
C CYS A 83 4.86 -3.52 0.48
N PHE A 84 4.78 -4.83 0.29
CA PHE A 84 3.55 -5.61 0.22
C PHE A 84 3.54 -6.64 1.33
N TRP A 85 2.43 -6.71 2.07
CA TRP A 85 2.32 -7.71 3.13
C TRP A 85 0.89 -8.11 3.46
N ASN A 86 0.72 -9.29 4.07
CA ASN A 86 -0.56 -9.72 4.62
C ASN A 86 -0.38 -10.62 5.85
N LEU A 87 -1.50 -10.99 6.48
CA LEU A 87 -1.49 -11.86 7.67
C LEU A 87 -1.20 -13.33 7.36
N GLN A 88 -1.28 -13.73 6.09
CA GLN A 88 -1.03 -15.08 5.60
C GLN A 88 0.46 -15.34 5.27
N GLY A 89 1.33 -14.36 5.53
CA GLY A 89 2.78 -14.50 5.35
C GLY A 89 3.32 -13.94 4.04
N LEU A 90 2.52 -13.22 3.26
CA LEU A 90 3.04 -12.38 2.18
C LEU A 90 3.95 -11.31 2.80
N HIS A 91 5.17 -11.24 2.30
CA HIS A 91 6.08 -10.13 2.53
C HIS A 91 6.96 -9.97 1.29
N HIS A 92 6.78 -8.88 0.56
CA HIS A 92 7.50 -8.60 -0.68
C HIS A 92 7.85 -7.12 -0.75
N GLU A 93 9.05 -6.82 -1.21
CA GLU A 93 9.60 -5.46 -1.25
C GLU A 93 10.14 -5.19 -2.64
N ILE A 94 9.79 -4.03 -3.20
CA ILE A 94 10.28 -3.57 -4.50
C ILE A 94 10.80 -2.16 -4.32
N GLY A 95 12.11 -1.98 -4.48
CA GLY A 95 12.77 -0.69 -4.29
C GLY A 95 13.61 -0.26 -5.47
N THR A 96 14.44 0.77 -5.27
CA THR A 96 15.30 1.37 -6.31
C THR A 96 16.39 0.45 -6.86
N TRP A 97 16.54 -0.76 -6.30
CA TRP A 97 17.36 -1.82 -6.89
C TRP A 97 16.73 -2.45 -8.14
N ALA A 98 15.41 -2.32 -8.32
CA ALA A 98 14.73 -2.76 -9.53
C ALA A 98 14.96 -1.75 -10.68
N LEU A 99 15.04 -2.26 -11.91
CA LEU A 99 15.20 -1.41 -13.09
C LEU A 99 13.96 -0.52 -13.32
N GLU A 100 12.77 -1.09 -13.13
CA GLU A 100 11.47 -0.44 -13.33
C GLU A 100 10.55 -0.75 -12.14
N PRO A 101 10.78 -0.16 -10.95
CA PRO A 101 10.12 -0.58 -9.71
C PRO A 101 8.59 -0.43 -9.75
N TYR A 102 8.06 0.59 -10.43
CA TYR A 102 6.61 0.73 -10.60
C TYR A 102 6.03 -0.38 -11.47
N ALA A 103 6.71 -0.74 -12.58
CA ALA A 103 6.23 -1.80 -13.47
C ALA A 103 6.24 -3.16 -12.76
N GLU A 104 7.30 -3.45 -12.00
CA GLU A 104 7.41 -4.68 -11.20
C GLU A 104 6.33 -4.74 -10.12
N ALA A 105 6.08 -3.62 -9.41
CA ALA A 105 5.02 -3.52 -8.42
C ALA A 105 3.62 -3.74 -8.99
N ILE A 106 3.34 -3.17 -10.17
CA ILE A 106 2.05 -3.36 -10.86
C ILE A 106 1.89 -4.83 -11.27
N GLN A 107 2.91 -5.43 -11.88
CA GLN A 107 2.88 -6.85 -12.27
C GLN A 107 2.67 -7.77 -11.07
N PHE A 108 3.30 -7.47 -9.94
CA PHE A 108 3.11 -8.21 -8.70
C PHE A 108 1.65 -8.13 -8.23
N ILE A 109 1.06 -6.93 -8.21
CA ILE A 109 -0.33 -6.72 -7.79
C ILE A 109 -1.30 -7.38 -8.78
N GLU A 110 -1.07 -7.26 -10.09
CA GLU A 110 -1.84 -7.96 -11.11
C GLU A 110 -1.84 -9.47 -10.87
N GLY A 111 -0.67 -10.06 -10.58
CA GLY A 111 -0.56 -11.48 -10.26
C GLY A 111 -1.29 -11.92 -8.97
N LEU A 112 -1.59 -10.99 -8.07
CA LEU A 112 -2.43 -11.25 -6.88
C LEU A 112 -3.93 -11.16 -7.18
N LEU A 113 -4.33 -10.30 -8.13
CA LEU A 113 -5.74 -9.98 -8.40
C LEU A 113 -6.40 -10.90 -9.44
N VAL A 114 -5.62 -11.71 -10.18
CA VAL A 114 -6.07 -12.59 -11.27
C VAL A 114 -6.28 -14.03 -10.80
#